data_AF-A0A967VU85-F1
#
_entry.id   AF-A0A967VU85-F1
#
_cell.length_a   1.000
_cell.length_b   1.000
_cell.length_c   1.000
_cell.angle_alpha   90.00
_cell.angle_beta   90.00
_cell.angle_gamma   90.00
#
_symmetry.space_group_name_H-M   'P 1'
#
loop_
_entity.id
_entity.type
_entity.pdbx_description
1 polymer ?
#
loop_
_entity_poly.entity_id
_entity_poly.type
_entity_poly.pdbx_seq_one_letter_code
_entity_poly.pdbx_strand_id
1 'polypeptide(L)'
;SHGRPWLFREARAALDGRPVPGEPDVAERFAVALEHARNAIAFERDEDRAMLEFRKHLGWYTKGLPDGRSLRQELFRVTSLREAEERLATYLEQVEVGVA
;
A
#
# COMPACT_ATOMS: atom_id res chain seq x y z
N SER A 1 9.60 2.72 -4.59
CA SER A 1 8.52 3.45 -5.28
C SER A 1 7.86 4.40 -4.28
N HIS A 2 7.64 5.68 -4.61
CA HIS A 2 7.02 6.67 -3.71
C HIS A 2 5.49 6.45 -3.56
N GLY A 3 5.06 5.23 -3.22
CA GLY A 3 3.65 4.85 -3.04
C GLY A 3 2.82 4.69 -4.32
N ARG A 4 3.44 4.79 -5.51
CA ARG A 4 2.77 4.60 -6.82
C ARG A 4 3.56 3.66 -7.75
N PRO A 5 3.82 2.40 -7.36
CA PRO A 5 4.56 1.45 -8.20
C PRO A 5 3.90 1.16 -9.56
N TRP A 6 2.56 1.28 -9.68
CA TRP A 6 1.84 1.11 -10.96
C TRP A 6 2.20 2.17 -12.01
N LEU A 7 2.86 3.27 -11.65
CA LEU A 7 3.38 4.25 -12.60
C LEU A 7 4.26 3.61 -13.69
N PHE A 8 5.01 2.56 -13.36
CA PHE A 8 5.83 1.87 -14.35
C PHE A 8 5.00 1.07 -15.36
N ARG A 9 3.85 0.51 -14.93
CA ARG A 9 2.87 -0.14 -15.81
C ARG A 9 2.24 0.88 -16.75
N GLU A 10 1.85 2.04 -16.23
CA GLU A 10 1.31 3.16 -17.02
C GLU A 10 2.32 3.66 -18.04
N ALA A 11 3.57 3.90 -17.61
CA ALA A 11 4.64 4.35 -18.50
C ALA A 11 4.93 3.34 -19.61
N ARG A 12 4.97 2.03 -19.30
CA ARG A 12 5.14 0.98 -20.32
C ARG A 12 3.98 0.99 -21.32
N ALA A 13 2.73 1.05 -20.86
CA ALA A 13 1.57 1.06 -21.75
C ALA A 13 1.62 2.27 -22.71
N ALA A 14 1.96 3.45 -22.20
CA ALA A 14 2.11 4.67 -23.00
C ALA A 14 3.22 4.54 -24.05
N LEU A 15 4.39 4.00 -23.68
CA LEU A 15 5.51 3.78 -24.59
C LEU A 15 5.19 2.77 -25.70
N ASP A 16 4.36 1.77 -25.40
CA ASP A 16 3.96 0.74 -26.36
C ASP A 16 2.76 1.16 -27.24
N GLY A 17 2.24 2.39 -27.08
CA GLY A 17 1.05 2.85 -27.79
C GLY A 17 -0.24 2.12 -27.39
N ARG A 18 -0.26 1.51 -26.21
CA ARG A 18 -1.41 0.78 -25.67
C ARG A 18 -2.25 1.69 -24.75
N PRO A 19 -3.55 1.39 -24.55
CA PRO A 19 -4.36 2.10 -23.57
C PRO A 19 -3.68 2.10 -22.19
N VAL A 20 -3.54 3.28 -21.59
CA VAL A 20 -2.95 3.45 -20.26
C VAL A 20 -3.96 2.94 -19.22
N PRO A 21 -3.61 1.96 -18.38
CA PRO A 21 -4.49 1.49 -17.32
C PRO A 21 -4.84 2.63 -16.35
N GLY A 22 -6.07 2.61 -15.81
CA GLY A 22 -6.46 3.55 -14.76
C GLY A 22 -5.68 3.36 -13.46
N GLU A 23 -5.87 4.31 -12.54
CA GLU A 23 -5.38 4.14 -11.16
C GLU A 23 -6.06 2.93 -10.52
N PRO A 24 -5.31 2.14 -9.71
CA PRO A 24 -5.92 1.06 -8.96
C PRO A 24 -6.91 1.62 -7.94
N ASP A 25 -7.95 0.85 -7.67
CA ASP A 25 -8.84 1.13 -6.55
C ASP A 25 -8.10 1.01 -5.20
N VAL A 26 -8.77 1.33 -4.09
CA VAL A 26 -8.15 1.33 -2.77
C VAL A 26 -7.72 -0.07 -2.34
N ALA A 27 -8.51 -1.10 -2.65
CA ALA A 27 -8.22 -2.48 -2.29
C ALA A 27 -7.03 -3.02 -3.10
N GLU A 28 -7.02 -2.80 -4.40
CA GLU A 28 -5.90 -3.12 -5.29
C GLU A 28 -4.62 -2.40 -4.86
N ARG A 29 -4.73 -1.10 -4.52
CA ARG A 29 -3.61 -0.31 -4.00
C ARG A 29 -3.02 -0.93 -2.73
N PHE A 30 -3.86 -1.39 -1.80
CA PHE A 30 -3.42 -2.01 -0.56
C PHE A 30 -2.83 -3.40 -0.78
N ALA A 31 -3.38 -4.18 -1.71
CA ALA A 31 -2.79 -5.45 -2.12
C ALA A 31 -1.35 -5.25 -2.63
N VAL A 32 -1.12 -4.23 -3.45
CA VAL A 32 0.22 -3.85 -3.94
C VAL A 32 1.13 -3.38 -2.80
N ALA A 33 0.60 -2.65 -1.82
CA ALA A 33 1.37 -2.24 -0.64
C ALA A 33 1.86 -3.45 0.17
N LEU A 34 0.99 -4.43 0.38
CA LEU A 34 1.29 -5.68 1.10
C LEU A 34 2.25 -6.58 0.32
N GLU A 35 2.09 -6.69 -0.99
CA GLU A 35 3.06 -7.41 -1.83
C GLU A 35 4.47 -6.81 -1.70
N HIS A 36 4.58 -5.48 -1.70
CA HIS A 36 5.86 -4.81 -1.49
C HIS A 36 6.45 -5.08 -0.10
N ALA A 37 5.62 -5.13 0.95
CA ALA A 37 6.05 -5.51 2.29
C ALA A 37 6.58 -6.97 2.32
N ARG A 38 5.85 -7.91 1.69
CA ARG A 38 6.28 -9.32 1.56
C ARG A 38 7.60 -9.44 0.82
N ASN A 39 7.80 -8.66 -0.25
CA ASN A 39 9.07 -8.63 -0.97
C ASN A 39 10.23 -8.09 -0.12
N ALA A 40 9.98 -7.10 0.74
CA ALA A 40 10.98 -6.60 1.68
C ALA A 40 11.37 -7.66 2.73
N ILE A 41 10.38 -8.38 3.27
CA ILE A 41 10.60 -9.49 4.21
C ILE A 41 11.42 -10.62 3.55
N ALA A 42 11.05 -10.99 2.31
CA ALA A 42 11.77 -12.01 1.56
C ALA A 42 13.24 -11.64 1.29
N PHE A 43 13.53 -10.35 1.14
CA PHE A 43 14.88 -9.83 0.94
C PHE A 43 15.71 -9.81 2.23
N GLU A 44 15.18 -9.25 3.33
CA GLU A 44 15.90 -9.12 4.60
C GLU A 44 16.06 -10.47 5.34
N ARG A 45 15.12 -11.41 5.16
CA ARG A 45 15.04 -12.70 5.89
C ARG A 45 14.84 -12.56 7.40
N ASP A 46 14.38 -11.40 7.84
CA ASP A 46 13.96 -11.05 9.21
C ASP A 46 12.71 -10.17 9.08
N GLU A 47 11.55 -10.66 9.52
CA GLU A 47 10.28 -9.95 9.36
C GLU A 47 10.22 -8.66 10.18
N ASP A 48 10.58 -8.74 11.46
CA ASP A 48 10.47 -7.61 12.38
C ASP A 48 11.32 -6.44 11.89
N ARG A 49 12.56 -6.74 11.49
CA ARG A 49 13.45 -5.73 10.92
C ARG A 49 12.94 -5.19 9.59
N ALA A 50 12.51 -6.06 8.67
CA ALA A 50 11.97 -5.63 7.38
C ALA A 50 10.77 -4.70 7.57
N MET A 51 9.86 -5.02 8.49
CA MET A 51 8.67 -4.21 8.75
C MET A 51 9.01 -2.88 9.41
N LEU A 52 9.95 -2.83 10.34
CA LEU A 52 10.42 -1.57 10.94
C LEU A 52 11.01 -0.61 9.90
N GLU A 53 11.78 -1.13 8.94
CA GLU A 53 12.37 -0.35 7.85
C GLU A 53 11.31 0.02 6.79
N PHE A 54 10.37 -0.88 6.53
CA PHE A 54 9.38 -0.74 5.47
C PHE A 54 8.17 0.13 5.85
N ARG A 55 7.76 0.20 7.13
CA ARG A 55 6.50 0.85 7.57
C ARG A 55 6.32 2.30 7.12
N LYS A 56 7.41 3.05 6.92
CA LYS A 56 7.34 4.42 6.35
C LYS A 56 6.80 4.43 4.90
N HIS A 57 7.10 3.39 4.13
CA HIS A 57 6.66 3.20 2.74
C HIS A 57 5.17 2.84 2.69
N LEU A 58 4.67 2.05 3.65
CA LEU A 58 3.22 1.76 3.78
C LEU A 58 2.42 3.07 3.87
N GLY A 59 2.89 4.02 4.66
CA GLY A 59 2.23 5.32 4.80
C GLY A 59 2.17 6.18 3.52
N TRP A 60 2.90 5.84 2.45
CA TRP A 60 2.80 6.53 1.16
C TRP A 60 1.54 6.14 0.38
N TYR A 61 1.03 4.92 0.57
CA TYR A 61 -0.17 4.42 -0.11
C TYR A 61 -1.46 5.08 0.38
N THR A 62 -1.43 5.74 1.53
CA THR A 62 -2.57 6.44 2.14
C THR A 62 -2.83 7.83 1.56
N LYS A 63 -1.99 8.31 0.65
CA LYS A 63 -2.11 9.65 0.07
C LYS A 63 -3.39 9.76 -0.77
N GLY A 64 -4.17 10.81 -0.52
CA GLY A 64 -5.41 11.10 -1.25
C GLY A 64 -6.62 10.29 -0.79
N LEU A 65 -6.45 9.41 0.20
CA LEU A 65 -7.56 8.64 0.76
C LEU A 65 -8.32 9.44 1.84
N PRO A 66 -9.65 9.26 1.97
CA PRO A 66 -10.42 9.75 3.12
C PRO A 66 -9.77 9.31 4.43
N ASP A 67 -9.59 10.22 5.39
CA ASP A 67 -8.91 9.94 6.67
C ASP A 67 -7.52 9.27 6.57
N GLY A 68 -6.87 9.36 5.41
CA GLY A 68 -5.57 8.72 5.16
C GLY A 68 -4.44 9.22 6.08
N ARG A 69 -4.60 10.39 6.72
CA ARG A 69 -3.69 10.86 7.77
C ARG A 69 -3.73 9.95 9.01
N SER A 70 -4.92 9.53 9.45
CA SER A 70 -5.06 8.63 10.60
C SER A 70 -4.43 7.28 10.29
N LEU A 71 -4.83 6.68 9.17
CA LEU A 71 -4.28 5.41 8.71
C LEU A 71 -2.74 5.47 8.58
N ARG A 72 -2.18 6.57 8.04
CA ARG A 72 -0.72 6.75 7.97
C ARG A 72 -0.06 6.67 9.35
N GLN A 73 -0.65 7.30 10.37
CA GLN A 73 -0.09 7.28 11.72
C GLN A 73 -0.16 5.88 12.33
N GLU A 74 -1.22 5.12 12.07
CA GLU A 74 -1.33 3.72 12.49
C GLU A 74 -0.28 2.85 11.80
N LEU A 75 -0.16 2.96 10.48
CA LEU A 75 0.84 2.23 9.69
C LEU A 75 2.28 2.58 10.07
N PHE A 76 2.55 3.78 10.61
CA PHE A 76 3.89 4.13 11.10
C PHE A 76 4.28 3.41 12.40
N ARG A 77 3.32 2.79 13.09
CA ARG A 77 3.53 2.11 14.37
C ARG A 77 3.58 0.59 14.25
N VAL A 78 3.16 0.02 13.12
CA VAL A 78 3.15 -1.44 12.92
C VAL A 78 4.56 -2.01 13.04
N THR A 79 4.65 -3.23 13.57
CA THR A 79 5.92 -3.98 13.71
C THR A 79 5.91 -5.32 12.99
N SER A 80 4.76 -5.78 12.50
CA SER A 80 4.63 -7.05 11.76
C SER A 80 3.79 -6.89 10.50
N LEU A 81 3.91 -7.84 9.56
CA LEU A 81 3.08 -7.85 8.35
C LEU A 81 1.60 -8.00 8.72
N ARG A 82 1.30 -8.86 9.69
CA ARG A 82 -0.07 -9.10 10.18
C ARG A 82 -0.73 -7.82 10.69
N GLU A 83 -0.02 -7.02 11.49
CA GLU A 83 -0.56 -5.73 11.95
C GLU A 83 -0.85 -4.79 10.78
N ALA A 84 0.01 -4.75 9.76
CA ALA A 84 -0.25 -3.95 8.57
C ALA A 84 -1.51 -4.43 7.82
N GLU A 85 -1.67 -5.75 7.66
CA GLU A 85 -2.87 -6.35 7.05
C GLU A 85 -4.14 -5.98 7.81
N GLU A 86 -4.13 -6.08 9.15
CA GLU A 86 -5.27 -5.74 10.00
C GLU A 86 -5.66 -4.25 9.89
N ARG A 87 -4.67 -3.33 9.87
CA ARG A 87 -4.94 -1.88 9.72
C ARG A 87 -5.53 -1.53 8.37
N LEU A 88 -5.02 -2.14 7.30
CA LEU A 88 -5.52 -1.91 5.95
C LEU A 88 -6.92 -2.50 5.76
N ALA A 89 -7.19 -3.69 6.30
CA ALA A 89 -8.52 -4.31 6.28
C ALA A 89 -9.56 -3.48 7.03
N THR A 90 -9.24 -3.07 8.27
CA THR A 90 -10.10 -2.20 9.08
C THR A 90 -10.47 -0.91 8.34
N TYR A 91 -9.51 -0.31 7.63
CA TYR A 91 -9.77 0.88 6.83
C TYR A 91 -10.73 0.61 5.67
N LEU A 92 -10.56 -0.51 4.95
CA LEU A 92 -11.46 -0.86 3.85
C LEU A 92 -12.90 -1.04 4.34
N GLU A 93 -13.09 -1.73 5.47
CA GLU A 93 -14.41 -1.90 6.10
C GLU A 93 -15.04 -0.54 6.47
N GLN A 94 -14.26 0.37 7.04
CA GLN A 94 -14.73 1.72 7.39
C GLN A 94 -15.16 2.54 6.17
N VAL A 95 -14.41 2.44 5.06
CA VAL A 95 -14.74 3.14 3.82
C VAL A 95 -15.97 2.52 3.17
N GLU A 96 -16.13 1.20 3.18
CA GLU A 96 -17.34 0.54 2.67
C GLU A 96 -18.60 0.94 3.45
N VAL A 97 -18.51 1.00 4.78
CA VAL A 97 -19.63 1.41 5.64
C VAL A 97 -19.95 2.90 5.52
N GLY A 98 -18.95 3.76 5.30
CA GLY A 98 -19.15 5.20 5.15
C GLY A 98 -19.68 5.64 3.78
N VAL A 99 -19.68 4.75 2.78
CA VAL A 99 -20.22 4.99 1.43
C VAL A 99 -21.66 4.47 1.29
N ALA A 100 -22.14 3.65 2.23
CA ALA A 100 -23.53 3.19 2.34
C ALA A 100 -24.42 4.20 3.07
#